data_AF-A0A6B9FFQ2-F1
#
_entry.id   AF-A0A6B9FFQ2-F1
#
_cell.length_a   1.000
_cell.length_b   1.000
_cell.length_c   1.000
_cell.angle_alpha   90.00
_cell.angle_beta   90.00
_cell.angle_gamma   90.00
#
_symmetry.space_group_name_H-M   'P 1'
#
loop_
_entity.id
_entity.type
_entity.pdbx_description
1 polymer ?
#
loop_
_entity_poly.entity_id
_entity_poly.type
_entity_poly.pdbx_seq_one_letter_code
_entity_poly.pdbx_strand_id
1 'polypeptide(L)'
;MSRSSARGQVEPVAALAVLLAVSSAVSAYAVALDDVGAERRDERELAGPTLDRVTDALVTGGVADPTRTARAHRAGPDGYRVNVTVAAAGRRWHAGATPSPGATTDAASRSVGVRLGPGRVRPGRVRVEVWS
;
A
#
# COMPACT_ATOMS: atom_id res chain seq x y z
N MET A 1 5.94 21.77 67.57
CA MET A 1 5.40 21.11 66.36
C MET A 1 5.44 22.13 65.22
N SER A 2 6.39 22.01 64.30
CA SER A 2 6.46 22.88 63.12
C SER A 2 6.02 22.08 61.91
N ARG A 3 4.79 22.32 61.46
CA ARG A 3 4.28 21.85 60.18
C ARG A 3 4.78 22.85 59.14
N SER A 4 5.80 22.51 58.36
CA SER A 4 6.18 23.32 57.20
C SER A 4 5.65 22.67 55.93
N SER A 5 4.81 23.44 55.26
CA SER A 5 4.07 23.12 54.04
C SER A 5 5.03 23.03 52.84
N ALA A 6 5.31 21.83 52.36
CA ALA A 6 6.07 21.59 51.13
C ALA A 6 5.35 20.60 50.21
N ARG A 7 4.04 20.79 50.02
CA ARG A 7 3.28 20.13 48.95
C ARG A 7 2.39 21.16 48.27
N GLY A 8 2.49 21.29 46.95
CA GLY A 8 1.31 21.64 46.15
C GLY A 8 1.43 22.71 45.07
N GLN A 9 2.60 23.25 44.73
CA GLN A 9 2.74 24.05 43.51
C GLN A 9 3.87 23.47 42.67
N VAL A 10 3.54 22.46 41.88
CA VAL A 10 4.25 22.29 40.60
C VAL A 10 4.09 23.65 39.92
N GLU A 11 5.19 24.39 39.78
CA GLU A 11 5.17 25.72 39.19
C GLU A 11 4.44 25.58 37.84
N PRO A 12 3.25 26.19 37.66
CA PRO A 12 2.41 25.90 36.49
C PRO A 12 3.18 26.09 35.18
N VAL A 13 4.13 27.02 35.19
CA VAL A 13 5.06 27.31 34.11
C VAL A 13 5.98 26.12 33.79
N ALA A 14 6.53 25.45 34.79
CA ALA A 14 7.37 24.27 34.58
C ALA A 14 6.58 23.12 33.95
N ALA A 15 5.34 22.91 34.40
CA ALA A 15 4.46 21.91 33.79
C ALA A 15 4.13 22.24 32.32
N LEU A 16 3.84 23.52 32.03
CA LEU A 16 3.58 23.98 30.66
C LEU A 16 4.83 23.87 29.76
N ALA A 17 6.01 24.18 30.30
CA ALA A 17 7.26 24.05 29.56
C ALA A 17 7.54 22.58 29.19
N VAL A 18 7.32 21.65 30.12
CA VAL A 18 7.44 20.20 29.86
C VAL A 18 6.42 19.76 28.80
N LEU A 19 5.16 20.18 28.92
CA LEU A 19 4.12 19.82 27.95
C LEU A 19 4.49 20.32 26.55
N LEU A 20 4.93 21.58 26.42
CA LEU A 20 5.39 22.14 25.15
C LEU A 20 6.54 21.34 24.57
N ALA A 21 7.57 21.04 25.39
CA ALA A 21 8.73 20.28 24.95
C ALA A 21 8.33 18.86 24.47
N VAL A 22 7.45 18.18 25.20
CA VAL A 22 6.95 16.86 24.82
C VAL A 22 6.11 16.92 23.55
N SER A 23 5.19 17.88 23.44
CA SER A 23 4.37 18.08 22.24
C SER A 23 5.24 18.38 21.02
N SER A 24 6.22 19.28 21.13
CA SER A 24 7.15 19.60 20.05
C SER A 24 8.01 18.39 19.67
N ALA A 25 8.51 17.62 20.63
CA ALA A 25 9.28 16.42 20.35
C ALA A 25 8.44 15.35 19.63
N VAL A 26 7.21 15.13 20.07
CA VAL A 26 6.27 14.19 19.41
C VAL A 26 5.91 14.68 18.01
N SER A 27 5.64 15.98 17.81
CA SER A 27 5.38 16.54 16.49
C SER A 27 6.59 16.42 15.57
N ALA A 28 7.80 16.72 16.04
CA ALA A 28 9.03 16.58 15.26
C ALA A 28 9.29 15.11 14.89
N TYR A 29 9.06 14.19 15.84
CA TYR A 29 9.15 12.76 15.59
C TYR A 29 8.12 12.31 14.54
N ALA A 30 6.88 12.77 14.64
CA ALA A 30 5.83 12.46 13.68
C ALA A 30 6.16 12.98 12.28
N VAL A 31 6.70 14.20 12.16
CA VAL A 31 7.15 14.77 10.89
C VAL A 31 8.32 13.98 10.30
N ALA A 32 9.34 13.66 11.09
CA ALA A 32 10.46 12.84 10.62
C ALA A 32 10.01 11.43 10.19
N LEU A 33 9.03 10.85 10.89
CA LEU A 33 8.46 9.57 10.52
C LEU A 33 7.60 9.66 9.25
N ASP A 34 6.88 10.76 9.07
CA ASP A 34 6.04 10.98 7.88
C ASP A 34 6.88 11.27 6.64
N ASP A 35 8.02 11.98 6.76
CA ASP A 35 8.96 12.23 5.67
C ASP A 35 9.55 10.92 5.12
N VAL A 36 10.02 10.05 6.02
CA VAL A 36 10.46 8.68 5.69
C VAL A 36 9.31 7.83 5.12
N GLY A 37 8.07 8.14 5.51
CA GLY A 37 6.88 7.50 4.97
C GLY A 37 6.51 8.01 3.58
N ALA A 38 6.67 9.30 3.32
CA ALA A 38 6.26 10.01 2.11
C ALA A 38 7.14 9.66 0.91
N GLU A 39 8.47 9.71 1.04
CA GLU A 39 9.40 9.26 -0.03
C GLU A 39 9.09 7.83 -0.49
N ARG A 40 8.75 7.00 0.50
CA ARG A 40 8.40 5.60 0.32
C ARG A 40 6.99 5.41 -0.27
N ARG A 41 6.08 6.36 -0.07
CA ARG A 41 4.72 6.33 -0.63
C ARG A 41 4.74 6.83 -2.07
N ASP A 42 5.53 7.85 -2.41
CA ASP A 42 5.62 8.41 -3.76
C ASP A 42 6.19 7.38 -4.77
N GLU A 43 7.22 6.63 -4.38
CA GLU A 43 7.70 5.50 -5.18
C GLU A 43 6.70 4.33 -5.25
N ARG A 44 5.77 4.25 -4.28
CA ARG A 44 4.77 3.18 -4.15
C ARG A 44 3.33 3.55 -4.51
N GLU A 45 3.14 4.73 -5.11
CA GLU A 45 1.81 5.23 -5.46
C GLU A 45 1.42 4.88 -6.90
N LEU A 46 2.26 4.15 -7.63
CA LEU A 46 1.99 3.76 -9.01
C LEU A 46 1.19 2.46 -9.08
N ALA A 47 1.46 1.50 -8.20
CA ALA A 47 0.87 0.17 -8.25
C ALA A 47 -0.61 0.18 -7.85
N GLY A 48 -1.04 1.07 -6.95
CA GLY A 48 -2.46 1.22 -6.57
C GLY A 48 -3.36 1.62 -7.76
N PRO A 49 -3.13 2.80 -8.36
CA PRO A 49 -3.86 3.24 -9.56
C PRO A 49 -3.70 2.29 -10.75
N THR A 50 -2.54 1.63 -10.89
CA THR A 50 -2.34 0.62 -11.92
C THR A 50 -3.15 -0.64 -11.65
N LEU A 51 -3.24 -1.08 -10.40
CA LEU A 51 -4.06 -2.21 -9.98
C LEU A 51 -5.54 -1.95 -10.25
N ASP A 52 -6.03 -0.73 -10.01
CA ASP A 52 -7.40 -0.36 -10.32
C ASP A 52 -7.67 -0.45 -11.83
N ARG A 53 -6.82 0.18 -12.67
CA ARG A 53 -6.91 0.09 -14.15
C ARG A 53 -6.84 -1.36 -14.67
N VAL A 54 -5.92 -2.16 -14.13
CA VAL A 54 -5.75 -3.57 -14.47
C VAL A 54 -6.98 -4.39 -14.05
N THR A 55 -7.52 -4.11 -12.86
CA THR A 55 -8.71 -4.79 -12.35
C THR A 55 -9.93 -4.46 -13.21
N ASP A 56 -10.13 -3.21 -13.61
CA ASP A 56 -11.24 -2.81 -14.50
C ASP A 56 -11.14 -3.48 -15.88
N ALA A 57 -9.92 -3.69 -16.39
CA ALA A 57 -9.71 -4.42 -17.64
C ALA A 57 -9.90 -5.95 -17.51
N LEU A 58 -9.65 -6.51 -16.33
CA LEU A 58 -9.78 -7.94 -16.01
C LEU A 58 -11.20 -8.35 -15.63
N VAL A 59 -11.91 -7.50 -14.88
CA VAL A 59 -13.19 -7.80 -14.28
C VAL A 59 -14.32 -7.51 -15.27
N THR A 60 -15.26 -8.44 -15.39
CA THR A 60 -16.49 -8.26 -16.16
C THR A 60 -17.64 -8.80 -15.34
N GLY A 61 -18.62 -7.94 -15.03
CA GLY A 61 -19.75 -8.31 -14.17
C GLY A 61 -19.33 -8.76 -12.76
N GLY A 62 -18.26 -8.18 -12.21
CA GLY A 62 -17.76 -8.52 -10.86
C GLY A 62 -16.84 -9.75 -10.79
N VAL A 63 -16.55 -10.41 -11.92
CA VAL A 63 -15.64 -11.57 -11.97
C VAL A 63 -14.47 -11.31 -12.91
N ALA A 64 -13.25 -11.56 -12.43
CA ALA A 64 -12.03 -11.48 -13.20
C ALA A 64 -11.93 -12.64 -14.21
N ASP A 65 -11.62 -12.31 -15.46
CA ASP A 65 -11.39 -13.26 -16.54
C ASP A 65 -9.88 -13.41 -16.80
N PRO A 66 -9.27 -14.57 -16.48
CA PRO A 66 -7.86 -14.82 -16.71
C PRO A 66 -7.41 -14.74 -18.18
N THR A 67 -8.33 -14.93 -19.13
CA THR A 67 -8.02 -14.86 -20.57
C THR A 67 -7.71 -13.43 -21.03
N ARG A 68 -8.09 -12.42 -20.23
CA ARG A 68 -7.88 -11.00 -20.52
C ARG A 68 -6.63 -10.42 -19.89
N THR A 69 -5.81 -11.23 -19.24
CA THR A 69 -4.55 -10.80 -18.59
C THR A 69 -3.63 -10.02 -19.53
N ALA A 70 -3.50 -10.43 -20.79
CA ALA A 70 -2.72 -9.70 -21.80
C ALA A 70 -3.31 -8.32 -22.15
N ARG A 71 -4.64 -8.17 -22.15
CA ARG A 71 -5.30 -6.86 -22.34
C ARG A 71 -5.10 -5.98 -21.11
N ALA A 72 -5.20 -6.56 -19.92
CA ALA A 72 -5.03 -5.85 -18.67
C ALA A 72 -3.61 -5.33 -18.46
N HIS A 73 -2.60 -6.09 -18.88
CA HIS A 73 -1.21 -5.63 -18.90
C HIS A 73 -1.01 -4.32 -19.70
N ARG A 74 -1.77 -4.12 -20.79
CA ARG A 74 -1.72 -2.87 -21.58
C ARG A 74 -2.33 -1.65 -20.87
N ALA A 75 -2.98 -1.84 -19.72
CA ALA A 75 -3.48 -0.75 -18.89
C ALA A 75 -2.42 -0.22 -17.90
N GLY A 76 -1.19 -0.75 -17.97
CA GLY A 76 -0.04 -0.28 -17.22
C GLY A 76 0.32 1.18 -17.52
N PRO A 77 0.99 1.89 -16.59
CA PRO A 77 1.49 3.24 -16.83
C PRO A 77 2.58 3.25 -17.90
N ASP A 78 2.57 4.28 -18.76
CA ASP A 78 3.58 4.47 -19.79
C ASP A 78 4.96 4.73 -19.17
N GLY A 79 6.02 4.19 -19.78
CA GLY A 79 7.40 4.36 -19.31
C GLY A 79 7.82 3.42 -18.16
N TYR A 80 6.92 2.57 -17.65
CA TYR A 80 7.22 1.59 -16.62
C TYR A 80 7.06 0.16 -17.13
N ARG A 81 7.79 -0.77 -16.51
CA ARG A 81 7.56 -2.21 -16.66
C ARG A 81 6.50 -2.64 -15.64
N VAL A 82 5.60 -3.50 -16.09
CA VAL A 82 4.49 -4.00 -15.27
C VAL A 82 4.45 -5.52 -15.34
N ASN A 83 4.21 -6.16 -14.19
CA ASN A 83 3.80 -7.55 -14.10
C ASN A 83 2.39 -7.62 -13.54
N VAL A 84 1.48 -8.25 -14.29
CA VAL A 84 0.14 -8.59 -13.80
C VAL A 84 0.09 -10.08 -13.52
N THR A 85 -0.15 -10.44 -12.27
CA THR A 85 -0.31 -11.82 -11.82
C THR A 85 -1.71 -12.03 -11.28
N VAL A 86 -2.42 -13.02 -11.83
CA VAL A 86 -3.71 -13.50 -11.32
C VAL A 86 -3.50 -14.90 -10.75
N ALA A 87 -3.94 -15.14 -9.52
CA ALA A 87 -3.84 -16.44 -8.87
C ALA A 87 -5.20 -16.88 -8.32
N ALA A 88 -5.65 -18.09 -8.66
CA ALA A 88 -6.88 -18.68 -8.13
C ALA A 88 -6.84 -20.20 -8.18
N ALA A 89 -7.29 -20.86 -7.11
CA ALA A 89 -7.41 -22.33 -7.02
C ALA A 89 -6.13 -23.08 -7.47
N GLY A 90 -4.95 -22.62 -7.04
CA GLY A 90 -3.65 -23.21 -7.40
C GLY A 90 -3.15 -22.89 -8.80
N ARG A 91 -3.96 -22.22 -9.64
CA ARG A 91 -3.57 -21.77 -10.98
C ARG A 91 -3.06 -20.33 -10.93
N ARG A 92 -2.07 -20.02 -11.77
CA ARG A 92 -1.50 -18.69 -11.91
C ARG A 92 -1.46 -18.31 -13.39
N TRP A 93 -1.77 -17.06 -13.67
CA TRP A 93 -1.67 -16.45 -15.00
C TRP A 93 -0.85 -15.18 -14.85
N HIS A 94 0.11 -15.00 -15.74
CA HIS A 94 1.04 -13.88 -15.71
C HIS A 94 1.00 -13.14 -17.05
N ALA A 95 1.13 -11.83 -17.00
CA ALA A 95 1.31 -10.99 -18.17
C ALA A 95 2.36 -9.90 -17.86
N GLY A 96 3.33 -9.75 -18.77
CA GLY A 96 4.47 -8.84 -18.59
C GLY A 96 5.75 -9.54 -18.19
N ALA A 97 6.84 -8.77 -18.09
CA ALA A 97 8.12 -9.26 -17.60
C ALA A 97 8.03 -9.57 -16.11
N THR A 98 8.87 -10.47 -15.60
CA THR A 98 9.00 -10.66 -14.14
C THR A 98 10.17 -9.81 -13.66
N PRO A 99 10.01 -9.03 -12.58
CA PRO A 99 11.13 -8.26 -12.04
C PRO A 99 12.26 -9.19 -11.59
N SER A 100 13.50 -8.75 -11.76
CA SER A 100 14.67 -9.48 -11.27
C SER A 100 14.61 -9.59 -9.74
N PRO A 101 15.08 -10.71 -9.15
CA PRO A 101 15.16 -10.84 -7.70
C PRO A 101 15.95 -9.67 -7.09
N GLY A 102 15.35 -8.95 -6.15
CA GLY A 102 15.97 -7.79 -5.50
C GLY A 102 15.76 -6.43 -6.21
N ALA A 103 15.02 -6.39 -7.33
CA ALA A 103 14.61 -5.12 -7.92
C ALA A 103 13.66 -4.36 -6.99
N THR A 104 13.89 -3.05 -6.84
CA THR A 104 12.93 -2.15 -6.19
C THR A 104 11.68 -2.10 -7.06
N THR A 105 10.60 -2.69 -6.55
CA THR A 105 9.32 -2.80 -7.24
C THR A 105 8.24 -2.24 -6.34
N ASP A 106 7.32 -1.52 -6.93
CA ASP A 106 6.07 -1.17 -6.28
C ASP A 106 5.04 -2.27 -6.56
N ALA A 107 4.35 -2.74 -5.52
CA ALA A 107 3.43 -3.86 -5.64
C ALA A 107 2.12 -3.61 -4.91
N ALA A 108 1.01 -3.86 -5.59
CA ALA A 108 -0.33 -3.79 -5.03
C ALA A 108 -1.09 -5.09 -5.31
N SER A 109 -1.97 -5.49 -4.40
CA SER A 109 -2.80 -6.68 -4.61
C SER A 109 -4.23 -6.51 -4.10
N ARG A 110 -5.18 -7.13 -4.81
CA ARG A 110 -6.61 -7.11 -4.47
C ARG A 110 -7.21 -8.52 -4.62
N SER A 111 -8.08 -8.88 -3.69
CA SER A 111 -8.87 -10.11 -3.76
C SER A 111 -10.02 -9.93 -4.75
N VAL A 112 -10.21 -10.90 -5.66
CA VAL A 112 -11.27 -10.87 -6.67
C VAL A 112 -11.84 -12.27 -6.89
N GLY A 113 -13.10 -12.37 -7.32
CA GLY A 113 -13.63 -13.62 -7.87
C GLY A 113 -13.00 -13.87 -9.24
N VAL A 114 -12.43 -15.05 -9.47
CA VAL A 114 -11.77 -15.42 -10.73
C VAL A 114 -12.58 -16.52 -11.42
N ARG A 115 -12.90 -16.30 -12.70
CA ARG A 115 -13.59 -17.26 -13.55
C ARG A 115 -12.62 -18.33 -14.03
N LEU A 116 -12.85 -19.58 -13.62
CA LEU A 116 -12.09 -20.75 -14.06
C LEU A 116 -12.73 -21.47 -15.25
N GLY A 117 -14.00 -21.18 -15.53
CA GLY A 117 -14.80 -21.70 -16.64
C GLY A 117 -16.27 -21.26 -16.53
N PRO A 118 -17.16 -21.71 -17.42
CA PRO A 118 -18.59 -21.39 -17.35
C PRO A 118 -19.18 -21.80 -16.00
N GLY A 119 -19.82 -20.85 -15.29
CA GLY A 119 -20.40 -21.06 -13.96
C GLY A 119 -19.41 -21.37 -12.81
N ARG A 120 -18.10 -21.43 -13.09
CA ARG A 120 -17.07 -21.77 -12.09
C ARG A 120 -16.28 -20.52 -11.70
N VAL A 121 -16.67 -19.92 -10.58
CA VAL A 121 -15.99 -18.77 -9.97
C VAL A 121 -15.35 -19.22 -8.65
N ARG A 122 -14.09 -18.83 -8.44
CA ARG A 122 -13.36 -19.09 -7.18
C ARG A 122 -12.73 -17.80 -6.67
N PRO A 123 -12.60 -17.63 -5.34
CA PRO A 123 -11.81 -16.54 -4.81
C PRO A 123 -10.36 -16.64 -5.28
N GLY A 124 -9.80 -15.51 -5.67
CA GLY A 124 -8.44 -15.38 -6.14
C GLY A 124 -7.87 -14.01 -5.78
N ARG A 125 -6.66 -13.76 -6.27
CA ARG A 125 -5.92 -12.52 -6.04
C ARG A 125 -5.33 -12.03 -7.35
N VAL A 126 -5.49 -10.74 -7.59
CA VAL A 126 -4.73 -10.01 -8.60
C VAL A 126 -3.62 -9.27 -7.89
N ARG A 127 -2.40 -9.40 -8.39
CA ARG A 127 -1.20 -8.69 -7.95
C ARG A 127 -0.63 -7.96 -9.16
N VAL A 128 -0.27 -6.70 -8.95
CA VAL A 128 0.42 -5.87 -9.93
C VAL A 128 1.73 -5.46 -9.32
N GLU A 129 2.81 -5.58 -10.10
CA GLU A 129 4.13 -5.08 -9.77
C GLU A 129 4.55 -4.09 -10.85
N VAL A 130 5.09 -2.94 -10.45
CA VAL A 130 5.51 -1.84 -11.32
C VAL A 130 6.94 -1.45 -10.97
N TRP A 131 7.79 -1.26 -11.98
CA TRP A 131 9.17 -0.80 -11.80
C TRP A 131 9.71 -0.13 -13.07
N SER A 132 10.80 0.64 -12.94
CA SER A 132 11.53 1.26 -14.06
C SER A 132 12.65 0.37 -14.61
#